data_AF-A0A0R3WW68-F1
#
_entry.id   AF-A0A0R3WW68-F1
#
_cell.length_a   1.000
_cell.length_b   1.000
_cell.length_c   1.000
_cell.angle_alpha   90.00
_cell.angle_beta   90.00
_cell.angle_gamma   90.00
#
_symmetry.space_group_name_H-M   'P 1'
#
loop_
_entity.id
_entity.type
_entity.pdbx_description
1 polymer ?
#
loop_
_entity_poly.entity_id
_entity_poly.type
_entity_poly.pdbx_seq_one_letter_code
_entity_poly.pdbx_strand_id
1 'polypeptide(L)'
;MLSMLREPAMIIGAFLLLFAAVIIYVRLDFSISEDKMAELQQRVQASVDEILSLQNKRSAIYQAFEDAVSNYKSSKDSDRFKSDYRKVEADYKAISQKIAGMQSKLREFWTEGADKVGELQKLDLDYHSLMSKGISLAESVVSGKISKPQYQTEDTNLSAKKTALIKRMESVAESL
;
A
#
# COMPACT_ATOMS: atom_id res chain seq x y z
N MET A 1 -73.65 22.19 24.14
CA MET A 1 -73.18 21.25 23.09
C MET A 1 -71.66 21.29 22.90
N LEU A 2 -70.97 22.45 23.03
CA LEU A 2 -69.50 22.52 22.95
C LEU A 2 -68.76 21.74 24.05
N SER A 3 -69.32 21.62 25.26
CA SER A 3 -68.63 20.96 26.38
C SER A 3 -68.44 19.45 26.20
N MET A 4 -69.29 18.78 25.40
CA MET A 4 -69.17 17.34 25.14
C MET A 4 -68.10 16.99 24.11
N LEU A 5 -67.67 17.96 23.29
CA LEU A 5 -66.57 17.79 22.33
C LEU A 5 -65.20 18.02 22.98
N ARG A 6 -65.16 18.73 24.12
CA ARG A 6 -63.93 19.09 24.83
C ARG A 6 -63.21 17.87 25.42
N GLU A 7 -63.96 16.94 26.00
CA GLU A 7 -63.38 15.76 26.66
C GLU A 7 -62.71 14.81 25.64
N PRO A 8 -63.35 14.45 24.50
CA PRO A 8 -62.67 13.68 23.45
C PRO A 8 -61.50 14.42 22.81
N ALA A 9 -61.64 15.74 22.60
CA ALA A 9 -60.59 16.54 21.98
C ALA A 9 -59.31 16.64 22.83
N MET A 10 -59.43 16.66 24.16
CA MET A 10 -58.26 16.65 25.05
C MET A 10 -57.48 15.33 24.95
N ILE A 11 -58.16 14.20 24.83
CA ILE A 11 -57.52 12.89 24.67
C ILE A 11 -56.78 12.82 23.33
N ILE A 12 -57.43 13.25 22.24
CA ILE A 12 -56.82 13.29 20.91
C ILE A 12 -55.59 14.21 20.90
N GLY A 13 -55.69 15.39 21.52
CA GLY A 13 -54.58 16.33 21.65
C GLY A 13 -53.40 15.75 22.44
N ALA A 14 -53.66 15.04 23.54
CA ALA A 14 -52.62 14.40 24.33
C ALA A 14 -51.89 13.29 23.54
N PHE A 15 -52.63 12.44 22.82
CA PHE A 15 -52.02 11.43 21.96
C PHE A 15 -51.25 12.06 20.81
N LEU A 16 -51.75 13.12 20.19
CA LEU A 16 -51.06 13.82 19.12
C LEU A 16 -49.74 14.45 19.60
N LEU A 17 -49.72 15.04 20.79
CA LEU A 17 -48.50 15.55 21.41
C LEU A 17 -47.50 14.44 21.74
N LEU A 18 -47.99 13.29 22.22
CA LEU A 18 -47.14 12.12 22.48
C LEU A 18 -46.54 11.57 21.19
N PHE A 19 -47.33 11.43 20.13
CA PHE A 19 -46.83 11.02 18.81
C PHE A 19 -45.85 12.04 18.22
N ALA A 20 -46.12 13.34 18.36
CA ALA A 20 -45.21 14.39 17.92
C ALA A 20 -43.87 14.32 18.69
N ALA A 21 -43.90 14.09 20.01
CA ALA A 21 -42.71 13.92 20.82
C ALA A 21 -41.89 12.68 20.40
N VAL A 22 -42.56 11.55 20.09
CA VAL A 22 -41.88 10.35 19.59
C VAL A 22 -41.30 10.57 18.20
N ILE A 23 -42.02 11.24 17.29
CA ILE A 23 -41.52 11.59 15.96
C ILE A 23 -40.30 12.50 16.08
N ILE A 24 -40.36 13.52 16.94
CA ILE A 24 -39.25 14.43 17.21
C ILE A 24 -38.09 13.68 17.84
N TYR A 25 -38.32 12.76 18.78
CA TYR A 25 -37.27 11.96 19.41
C TYR A 25 -36.56 11.03 18.41
N VAL A 26 -37.30 10.35 17.52
CA VAL A 26 -36.72 9.45 16.51
C VAL A 26 -36.03 10.22 15.37
N ARG A 27 -36.48 11.46 15.10
CA ARG A 27 -35.88 12.32 14.06
C ARG A 27 -34.77 13.24 14.59
N LEU A 28 -34.73 13.50 15.89
CA LEU A 28 -33.60 14.14 16.56
C LEU A 28 -32.49 13.11 16.66
N ASP A 29 -31.60 13.16 15.71
CA ASP A 29 -30.36 12.41 15.75
C ASP A 29 -29.46 13.02 16.84
N PHE A 30 -29.63 12.56 18.08
CA PHE A 30 -28.74 12.87 19.21
C PHE A 30 -27.54 11.90 19.24
N SER A 31 -26.90 11.68 18.10
CA SER A 31 -25.54 11.17 18.06
C SER A 31 -24.59 12.24 18.60
N ILE A 32 -24.30 12.20 19.92
CA ILE A 32 -23.46 13.18 20.63
C ILE A 32 -21.99 13.13 20.19
N SER A 33 -21.60 12.13 19.41
CA SER A 33 -20.31 12.08 18.72
C SER A 33 -20.51 11.20 17.50
N GLU A 34 -20.46 11.76 16.29
CA GLU A 34 -19.94 10.98 15.17
C GLU A 34 -18.67 10.29 15.68
N ASP A 35 -18.57 8.98 15.54
CA ASP A 35 -17.39 8.23 15.97
C ASP A 35 -16.24 8.51 14.99
N LYS A 36 -15.79 9.77 14.97
CA LYS A 36 -14.72 10.31 14.13
C LYS A 36 -13.44 9.52 14.35
N MET A 37 -13.30 8.89 15.51
CA MET A 37 -12.18 7.99 15.82
C MET A 37 -12.34 6.66 15.08
N ALA A 38 -13.51 6.02 15.11
CA ALA A 38 -13.75 4.81 14.32
C ALA A 38 -13.67 5.06 12.81
N GLU A 39 -14.21 6.17 12.31
CA GLU A 39 -14.11 6.53 10.89
C GLU A 39 -12.64 6.80 10.48
N LEU A 40 -11.89 7.52 11.31
CA LEU A 40 -10.46 7.75 11.08
C LEU A 40 -9.68 6.43 11.12
N GLN A 41 -9.96 5.54 12.08
CA GLN A 41 -9.34 4.21 12.14
C GLN A 41 -9.65 3.38 10.90
N GLN A 42 -10.89 3.39 10.42
CA GLN A 42 -11.28 2.69 9.20
C GLN A 42 -10.56 3.27 7.97
N ARG A 43 -10.43 4.59 7.89
CA ARG A 43 -9.71 5.28 6.80
C ARG A 43 -8.20 4.98 6.85
N VAL A 44 -7.62 4.90 8.05
CA VAL A 44 -6.22 4.49 8.25
C VAL A 44 -6.04 3.05 7.77
N GLN A 45 -6.86 2.12 8.25
CA GLN A 45 -6.76 0.71 7.86
C GLN A 45 -6.89 0.52 6.35
N ALA A 46 -7.89 1.15 5.73
CA ALA A 46 -8.07 1.07 4.27
C ALA A 46 -6.85 1.59 3.50
N SER A 47 -6.23 2.67 3.99
CA SER A 47 -5.02 3.24 3.38
C SER A 47 -3.81 2.32 3.56
N VAL A 48 -3.67 1.69 4.73
CA VAL A 48 -2.61 0.71 5.00
C VAL A 48 -2.76 -0.52 4.12
N ASP A 49 -3.96 -1.08 4.02
CA ASP A 49 -4.25 -2.27 3.22
C ASP A 49 -3.92 -2.04 1.74
N GLU A 50 -4.27 -0.86 1.20
CA GLU A 50 -3.96 -0.51 -0.18
C GLU A 50 -2.43 -0.31 -0.37
N ILE A 51 -1.72 0.29 0.60
CA ILE A 51 -0.26 0.39 0.55
C ILE A 51 0.39 -0.99 0.58
N LEU A 52 -0.03 -1.88 1.49
CA LEU A 52 0.49 -3.24 1.59
C LEU A 52 0.20 -4.05 0.32
N SER A 53 -0.97 -3.87 -0.29
CA SER A 53 -1.30 -4.46 -1.59
C SER A 53 -0.35 -3.98 -2.71
N LEU A 54 -0.03 -2.68 -2.75
CA LEU A 54 0.96 -2.14 -3.67
C LEU A 54 2.37 -2.66 -3.39
N GLN A 55 2.74 -2.84 -2.12
CA GLN A 55 4.02 -3.43 -1.72
C GLN A 55 4.15 -4.87 -2.21
N ASN A 56 3.12 -5.68 -2.03
CA ASN A 56 3.11 -7.06 -2.51
C ASN A 56 3.25 -7.14 -4.04
N LYS A 57 2.60 -6.22 -4.76
CA LYS A 57 2.79 -6.10 -6.22
C LYS A 57 4.22 -5.71 -6.59
N ARG A 58 4.84 -4.81 -5.82
CA ARG A 58 6.23 -4.40 -6.00
C ARG A 58 7.21 -5.54 -5.73
N SER A 59 6.96 -6.35 -4.70
CA SER A 59 7.74 -7.57 -4.42
C SER A 59 7.66 -8.57 -5.57
N ALA A 60 6.50 -8.73 -6.21
CA ALA A 60 6.35 -9.58 -7.38
C ALA A 60 7.18 -9.08 -8.59
N ILE A 61 7.39 -7.78 -8.72
CA ILE A 61 8.23 -7.19 -9.78
C ILE A 61 9.70 -7.57 -9.61
N TYR A 62 10.17 -7.78 -8.38
CA TYR A 62 11.54 -8.24 -8.16
C TYR A 62 11.79 -9.59 -8.82
N GLN A 63 10.82 -10.51 -8.77
CA GLN A 63 10.91 -11.79 -9.48
C GLN A 63 10.98 -11.57 -11.00
N ALA A 64 10.18 -10.65 -11.54
CA ALA A 64 10.21 -10.32 -12.97
C ALA A 64 11.58 -9.76 -13.42
N PHE A 65 12.26 -8.99 -12.56
CA PHE A 65 13.64 -8.56 -12.83
C PHE A 65 14.61 -9.74 -12.86
N GLU A 66 14.55 -10.64 -11.87
CA GLU A 66 15.40 -11.83 -11.83
C GLU A 66 15.18 -12.74 -13.05
N ASP A 67 13.92 -12.90 -13.48
CA ASP A 67 13.57 -13.67 -14.66
C ASP A 67 14.15 -13.04 -15.93
N ALA A 68 14.07 -11.72 -16.08
CA ALA A 68 14.68 -10.99 -17.20
C ALA A 68 16.21 -11.19 -17.24
N VAL A 69 16.88 -11.11 -16.08
CA VAL A 69 18.33 -11.32 -15.98
C VAL A 69 18.70 -12.79 -16.28
N SER A 70 17.93 -13.74 -15.78
CA SER A 70 18.13 -15.18 -16.05
C SER A 70 17.98 -15.51 -17.54
N ASN A 71 16.93 -14.96 -18.17
CA ASN A 71 16.70 -15.08 -19.61
C ASN A 71 17.83 -14.44 -20.42
N TYR A 72 18.36 -13.31 -19.99
CA TYR A 72 19.51 -12.69 -20.64
C TYR A 72 20.78 -13.55 -20.56
N LYS A 73 21.07 -14.13 -19.39
CA LYS A 73 22.23 -15.01 -19.20
C LYS A 73 22.19 -16.25 -20.11
N SER A 74 21.00 -16.79 -20.36
CA SER A 74 20.81 -17.98 -21.21
C SER A 74 20.75 -17.65 -22.70
N SER A 75 19.98 -16.64 -23.09
CA SER A 75 19.79 -16.26 -24.50
C SER A 75 20.94 -15.43 -25.08
N LYS A 76 21.64 -14.67 -24.24
CA LYS A 76 22.64 -13.64 -24.62
C LYS A 76 22.08 -12.55 -25.55
N ASP A 77 20.76 -12.40 -25.60
CA ASP A 77 20.08 -11.40 -26.42
C ASP A 77 19.96 -10.08 -25.65
N SER A 78 20.85 -9.14 -25.97
CA SER A 78 20.90 -7.83 -25.30
C SER A 78 19.70 -6.94 -25.65
N ASP A 79 19.16 -7.05 -26.86
CA ASP A 79 18.07 -6.18 -27.31
C ASP A 79 16.74 -6.59 -26.70
N ARG A 80 16.49 -7.91 -26.64
CA ARG A 80 15.34 -8.46 -25.89
C ARG A 80 15.44 -8.13 -24.41
N PHE A 81 16.60 -8.31 -23.80
CA PHE A 81 16.81 -7.98 -22.39
C PHE A 81 16.50 -6.50 -22.09
N LYS A 82 17.01 -5.56 -22.91
CA LYS A 82 16.74 -4.13 -22.73
C LYS A 82 15.25 -3.80 -22.84
N SER A 83 14.53 -4.46 -23.76
CA SER A 83 13.09 -4.29 -23.91
C SER A 83 12.34 -4.78 -22.67
N ASP A 84 12.63 -6.01 -22.23
CA ASP A 84 11.99 -6.62 -21.07
C ASP A 84 12.29 -5.83 -19.79
N TYR A 85 13.56 -5.45 -19.60
CA TYR A 85 13.98 -4.62 -18.47
C TYR A 85 13.27 -3.26 -18.44
N ARG A 86 13.17 -2.57 -19.58
CA ARG A 86 12.46 -1.27 -19.64
C ARG A 86 11.00 -1.38 -19.24
N LYS A 87 10.33 -2.48 -19.60
CA LYS A 87 8.95 -2.74 -19.22
C LYS A 87 8.83 -2.94 -17.71
N VAL A 88 9.64 -3.82 -17.14
CA VAL A 88 9.64 -4.12 -15.70
C VAL A 88 10.00 -2.86 -14.89
N GLU A 89 10.95 -2.06 -15.36
CA GLU A 89 11.35 -0.78 -14.77
C GLU A 89 10.23 0.28 -14.81
N ALA A 90 9.43 0.31 -15.88
CA ALA A 90 8.29 1.20 -15.98
C ALA A 90 7.20 0.81 -14.96
N ASP A 91 6.91 -0.48 -14.83
CA ASP A 91 5.95 -1.00 -13.85
C ASP A 91 6.39 -0.71 -12.41
N TYR A 92 7.68 -0.91 -12.11
CA TYR A 92 8.29 -0.55 -10.83
C TYR A 92 8.08 0.94 -10.49
N LYS A 93 8.43 1.84 -11.43
CA LYS A 93 8.27 3.29 -11.24
C LYS A 93 6.83 3.69 -11.03
N ALA A 94 5.90 3.11 -11.79
CA ALA A 94 4.47 3.39 -11.66
C ALA A 94 3.94 3.01 -10.27
N ILE A 95 4.35 1.85 -9.73
CA ILE A 95 3.95 1.45 -8.37
C ILE A 95 4.61 2.31 -7.31
N SER A 96 5.90 2.60 -7.43
CA SER A 96 6.60 3.47 -6.47
C SER A 96 6.01 4.89 -6.43
N GLN A 97 5.58 5.44 -7.57
CA GLN A 97 4.86 6.72 -7.61
C GLN A 97 3.48 6.65 -6.92
N LYS A 98 2.74 5.54 -7.10
CA LYS A 98 1.46 5.34 -6.41
C LYS A 98 1.65 5.27 -4.90
N ILE A 99 2.65 4.52 -4.43
CA ILE A 99 2.98 4.41 -3.00
C ILE A 99 3.38 5.78 -2.44
N ALA A 100 4.18 6.57 -3.16
CA ALA A 100 4.54 7.92 -2.73
C ALA A 100 3.32 8.84 -2.60
N GLY A 101 2.39 8.80 -3.57
CA GLY A 101 1.15 9.56 -3.50
C GLY A 101 0.26 9.13 -2.33
N MET A 102 0.17 7.84 -2.05
CA MET A 102 -0.56 7.31 -0.89
C MET A 102 0.10 7.68 0.43
N GLN A 103 1.43 7.65 0.51
CA GLN A 103 2.18 8.08 1.68
C GLN A 103 1.90 9.55 2.01
N SER A 104 1.87 10.43 1.00
CA SER A 104 1.54 11.84 1.20
C SER A 104 0.12 12.02 1.76
N LYS A 105 -0.86 11.27 1.24
CA LYS A 105 -2.23 11.28 1.76
C LYS A 105 -2.30 10.75 3.19
N LEU A 106 -1.62 9.63 3.47
CA LEU A 106 -1.56 9.03 4.80
C LEU A 106 -1.00 10.02 5.83
N ARG A 107 0.00 10.81 5.45
CA ARG A 107 0.63 11.82 6.30
C ARG A 107 -0.33 12.91 6.79
N GLU A 108 -1.42 13.18 6.07
CA GLU A 108 -2.41 14.18 6.46
C GLU A 108 -3.17 13.81 7.75
N PHE A 109 -3.26 12.51 8.07
CA PHE A 109 -4.07 12.02 9.18
C PHE A 109 -3.38 10.94 10.05
N TRP A 110 -2.27 10.36 9.60
CA TRP A 110 -1.44 9.45 10.37
C TRP A 110 0.06 9.55 9.97
N THR A 111 0.77 10.47 10.62
CA THR A 111 2.18 10.76 10.33
C THR A 111 3.11 9.59 10.60
N GLU A 112 2.92 8.88 11.71
CA GLU A 112 3.78 7.74 12.10
C GLU A 112 3.77 6.63 11.05
N GLY A 113 2.58 6.26 10.55
CA GLY A 113 2.46 5.29 9.46
C GLY A 113 3.07 5.79 8.16
N ALA A 114 2.90 7.08 7.84
CA ALA A 114 3.54 7.67 6.66
C ALA A 114 5.07 7.69 6.76
N ASP A 115 5.64 7.78 7.96
CA ASP A 115 7.08 7.67 8.19
C ASP A 115 7.56 6.23 8.03
N LYS A 116 6.83 5.23 8.57
CA LYS A 116 7.10 3.79 8.33
C LYS A 116 7.04 3.41 6.85
N VAL A 117 6.04 3.90 6.12
CA VAL A 117 5.96 3.74 4.65
C VAL A 117 7.13 4.40 3.95
N GLY A 118 7.62 5.53 4.47
CA GLY A 118 8.81 6.20 3.97
C GLY A 118 10.10 5.40 4.19
N GLU A 119 10.25 4.76 5.35
CA GLU A 119 11.33 3.81 5.61
C GLU A 119 11.28 2.64 4.61
N LEU A 120 10.10 2.08 4.40
CA LEU A 120 9.92 0.97 3.47
C LEU A 120 10.26 1.37 2.02
N GLN A 121 9.94 2.60 1.60
CA GLN A 121 10.41 3.13 0.31
C GLN A 121 11.93 3.28 0.23
N LYS A 122 12.62 3.66 1.31
CA LYS A 122 14.09 3.73 1.32
C LYS A 122 14.71 2.35 1.16
N LEU A 123 14.20 1.35 1.89
CA LEU A 123 14.65 -0.03 1.76
C LEU A 123 14.44 -0.55 0.33
N ASP A 124 13.35 -0.16 -0.32
CA ASP A 124 13.03 -0.54 -1.71
C ASP A 124 13.99 0.09 -2.72
N LEU A 125 14.35 1.37 -2.53
CA LEU A 125 15.39 2.01 -3.32
C LEU A 125 16.74 1.31 -3.16
N ASP A 126 17.09 0.89 -1.94
CA ASP A 126 18.31 0.12 -1.70
C ASP A 126 18.27 -1.23 -2.43
N TYR A 127 17.13 -1.92 -2.40
CA TYR A 127 16.94 -3.18 -3.12
C TYR A 127 17.07 -2.98 -4.64
N HIS A 128 16.43 -1.96 -5.20
CA HIS A 128 16.53 -1.61 -6.62
C HIS A 128 17.97 -1.28 -7.04
N SER A 129 18.75 -0.61 -6.18
CA SER A 129 20.18 -0.39 -6.39
C SER A 129 20.98 -1.70 -6.44
N LEU A 130 20.69 -2.66 -5.55
CA LEU A 130 21.30 -4.00 -5.62
C LEU A 130 20.90 -4.76 -6.89
N MET A 131 19.65 -4.58 -7.36
CA MET A 131 19.19 -5.16 -8.62
C MET A 131 19.98 -4.61 -9.81
N SER A 132 20.15 -3.28 -9.86
CA SER A 132 20.96 -2.61 -10.89
C SER A 132 22.41 -3.09 -10.90
N LYS A 133 23.01 -3.34 -9.72
CA LYS A 133 24.34 -3.95 -9.61
C LYS A 133 24.37 -5.38 -10.15
N GLY A 134 23.36 -6.19 -9.85
CA GLY A 134 23.22 -7.55 -10.38
C GLY A 134 23.14 -7.58 -11.91
N ILE A 135 22.43 -6.63 -12.51
CA ILE A 135 22.34 -6.49 -13.97
C ILE A 135 23.71 -6.19 -14.58
N SER A 136 24.44 -5.22 -14.03
CA SER A 136 25.79 -4.88 -14.50
C SER A 136 26.76 -6.08 -14.42
N LEU A 137 26.64 -6.89 -13.37
CA LEU A 137 27.40 -8.14 -13.25
C LEU A 137 27.00 -9.18 -14.29
N ALA A 138 25.70 -9.34 -14.56
CA ALA A 138 25.21 -10.23 -15.60
C ALA A 138 25.72 -9.80 -16.99
N GLU A 139 25.71 -8.51 -17.30
CA GLU A 139 26.29 -7.97 -18.54
C GLU A 139 27.81 -8.20 -18.60
N SER A 140 28.52 -8.02 -17.48
CA SER A 140 29.96 -8.21 -17.40
C SER A 140 30.38 -9.67 -17.61
N VAL A 141 29.61 -10.63 -17.09
CA VAL A 141 29.91 -12.06 -17.28
C VAL A 141 29.53 -12.53 -18.68
N VAL A 142 28.42 -12.03 -19.26
CA VAL A 142 28.01 -12.36 -20.62
C VAL A 142 28.98 -11.79 -21.65
N SER A 143 29.49 -10.59 -21.43
CA SER A 143 30.53 -9.95 -22.28
C SER A 143 31.94 -10.49 -22.04
N GLY A 144 32.12 -11.40 -21.07
CA GLY A 144 33.42 -12.02 -20.76
C GLY A 144 34.41 -11.12 -20.00
N LYS A 145 33.98 -9.96 -19.50
CA LYS A 145 34.82 -9.05 -18.71
C LYS A 145 35.19 -9.63 -17.34
N ILE A 146 34.33 -10.49 -16.79
CA ILE A 146 34.59 -11.19 -15.53
C ILE A 146 34.44 -12.70 -15.72
N SER A 147 35.15 -13.47 -14.90
CA SER A 147 35.10 -14.93 -14.93
C SER A 147 33.81 -15.46 -14.28
N LYS A 148 33.36 -16.66 -14.67
CA LYS A 148 32.20 -17.31 -14.06
C LYS A 148 32.34 -17.51 -12.54
N PRO A 149 33.49 -17.94 -11.98
CA PRO A 149 33.66 -18.08 -10.54
C PRO A 149 33.57 -16.74 -9.79
N GLN A 150 34.10 -15.67 -10.38
CA GLN A 150 34.00 -14.33 -9.81
C GLN A 150 32.55 -13.86 -9.78
N TYR A 151 31.81 -14.02 -10.88
CA TYR A 151 30.38 -13.72 -10.94
C TYR A 151 29.60 -14.48 -9.85
N GLN A 152 29.80 -15.79 -9.70
CA GLN A 152 29.09 -16.60 -8.71
C GLN A 152 29.31 -16.11 -7.28
N THR A 153 30.53 -15.68 -6.94
CA THR A 153 30.85 -15.16 -5.61
C THR A 153 30.13 -13.84 -5.34
N GLU A 154 30.15 -12.91 -6.31
CA GLU A 154 29.50 -11.60 -6.19
C GLU A 154 27.96 -11.70 -6.20
N ASP A 155 27.41 -12.58 -7.04
CA ASP A 155 25.97 -12.87 -7.15
C ASP A 155 25.43 -13.49 -5.86
N THR A 156 26.18 -14.41 -5.23
CA THR A 156 25.83 -14.99 -3.93
C THR A 156 25.78 -13.91 -2.83
N ASN A 157 26.76 -13.00 -2.80
CA ASN A 157 26.80 -11.89 -1.84
C ASN A 157 25.63 -10.92 -2.06
N LEU A 158 25.32 -10.58 -3.32
CA LEU A 158 24.17 -9.75 -3.66
C LEU A 158 22.86 -10.42 -3.27
N SER A 159 22.69 -11.71 -3.55
CA SER A 159 21.50 -12.47 -3.16
C SER A 159 21.30 -12.46 -1.65
N ALA A 160 22.36 -12.66 -0.86
CA ALA A 160 22.28 -12.58 0.60
C ALA A 160 21.81 -11.20 1.08
N LYS A 161 22.33 -10.12 0.48
CA LYS A 161 21.92 -8.74 0.79
C LYS A 161 20.47 -8.46 0.39
N LYS A 162 20.04 -8.93 -0.79
CA LYS A 162 18.64 -8.83 -1.27
C LYS A 162 17.68 -9.51 -0.29
N THR A 163 17.99 -10.74 0.13
CA THR A 163 17.17 -11.48 1.12
C THR A 163 17.13 -10.78 2.47
N ALA A 164 18.25 -10.20 2.93
CA ALA A 164 18.28 -9.43 4.17
C ALA A 164 17.41 -8.16 4.10
N LEU A 165 17.40 -7.47 2.96
CA LEU A 165 16.52 -6.31 2.74
C LEU A 165 15.04 -6.71 2.70
N ILE A 166 14.69 -7.79 2.01
CA ILE A 166 13.30 -8.30 1.96
C ILE A 166 12.80 -8.58 3.39
N LYS A 167 13.59 -9.28 4.21
CA LYS A 167 13.20 -9.54 5.62
C LYS A 167 13.00 -8.27 6.43
N ARG A 168 13.81 -7.23 6.19
CA ARG A 168 13.63 -5.92 6.84
C ARG A 168 12.36 -5.23 6.35
N MET A 169 12.07 -5.28 5.06
CA MET A 169 10.82 -4.73 4.50
C MET A 169 9.59 -5.42 5.07
N GLU A 170 9.62 -6.76 5.18
CA GLU A 170 8.55 -7.56 5.80
C GLU A 170 8.34 -7.15 7.25
N SER A 171 9.41 -7.02 8.04
CA SER A 171 9.32 -6.57 9.44
C SER A 171 8.75 -5.15 9.59
N VAL A 172 9.12 -4.22 8.69
CA VAL A 172 8.54 -2.87 8.69
C VAL A 172 7.07 -2.91 8.26
N ALA A 173 6.72 -3.74 7.29
CA ALA A 173 5.35 -3.93 6.81
C ALA A 173 4.44 -4.55 7.87
N GLU A 174 4.93 -5.49 8.67
CA GLU A 174 4.21 -6.07 9.82
C GLU A 174 3.99 -5.08 10.96
N SER A 175 4.77 -3.99 10.99
CA SER A 175 4.64 -2.94 12.01
C SER A 175 3.67 -1.80 11.62
N LEU A 176 3.12 -1.85 10.41
CA LEU A 176 2.09 -0.93 9.90
C LEU A 176 0.69 -1.40 10.28
#